data_AF-A0A5J9TX53-F1
#
_entry.id   AF-A0A5J9TX53-F1
#
_cell.length_a   1.000
_cell.length_b   1.000
_cell.length_c   1.000
_cell.angle_alpha   90.00
_cell.angle_beta   90.00
_cell.angle_gamma   90.00
#
_symmetry.space_group_name_H-M   'P 1'
#
loop_
_entity.id
_entity.type
_entity.pdbx_description
1 polymer ?
#
loop_
_entity_poly.entity_id
_entity_poly.type
_entity_poly.pdbx_seq_one_letter_code
_entity_poly.pdbx_strand_id
1 'polypeptide(L)'
;MLDRPMPWGKFKDAEPAAVDLFREFHSSRKTGSVSETVQKALDDMEAMMEEPVREGEELMSPGCAVREVIRPSAFLEVVGLKSKKKLRVPVCSRLEALIAELEREKAEGRQVEQIVEQQRREIDALRKQVQEARDSSRIVEALLEHLRKESTQKASMIACLMSNFEGGQVHLSSLTFELFSSLISFGVIIELSVHGSPFCNVASFHDLYGM
;
A
#
# COMPACT_ATOMS: atom_id res chain seq x y z
N MET A 1 24.31 33.18 18.54
CA MET A 1 25.70 33.50 18.94
C MET A 1 26.14 32.59 20.08
N LEU A 2 26.46 31.32 19.80
CA LEU A 2 27.13 30.42 20.76
C LEU A 2 28.00 29.42 19.98
N ASP A 3 28.91 29.93 19.15
CA ASP A 3 30.10 29.17 18.77
C ASP A 3 31.23 29.64 19.67
N ARG A 4 31.40 28.98 20.81
CA ARG A 4 32.59 29.15 21.64
C ARG A 4 33.28 27.79 21.78
N PRO A 5 34.54 27.67 21.35
CA PRO A 5 35.38 26.51 21.66
C PRO A 5 35.56 26.38 23.19
N MET A 6 35.40 25.15 23.70
CA MET A 6 35.58 24.83 25.12
C MET A 6 37.02 25.12 25.60
N PRO A 7 37.24 25.44 26.90
CA PRO A 7 38.50 26.01 27.40
C PRO A 7 39.65 25.01 27.59
N TRP A 8 39.54 23.78 27.08
CA TRP A 8 40.52 22.70 27.28
C TRP A 8 41.91 22.99 26.69
N GLY A 9 42.08 24.09 25.93
CA GLY A 9 43.37 24.47 25.35
C GLY A 9 44.46 24.87 26.36
N LYS A 10 44.09 25.19 27.61
CA LYS A 10 45.04 25.59 28.68
C LYS A 10 45.52 24.42 29.55
N PHE A 11 44.83 23.29 29.54
CA PHE A 11 45.11 22.14 30.39
C PHE A 11 45.57 20.97 29.51
N LYS A 12 46.79 21.09 28.97
CA LYS A 12 47.33 20.10 28.04
C LYS A 12 48.06 18.94 28.71
N ASP A 13 48.44 19.09 29.98
CA ASP A 13 49.36 18.14 30.65
C ASP A 13 48.77 17.49 31.92
N ALA A 14 47.59 17.91 32.42
CA ALA A 14 46.89 17.29 33.54
C ALA A 14 45.39 17.64 33.50
N GLU A 15 44.52 16.74 34.01
CA GLU A 15 43.11 17.04 34.20
C GLU A 15 42.98 18.12 35.29
N PRO A 16 42.40 19.29 34.97
CA PRO A 16 42.31 20.39 35.93
C PRO A 16 41.43 20.00 37.12
N ALA A 17 41.86 20.37 38.33
CA ALA A 17 41.05 20.15 39.51
C ALA A 17 39.77 20.99 39.43
N ALA A 18 38.72 20.55 40.11
CA ALA A 18 37.43 21.26 40.13
C ALA A 18 37.58 22.72 40.61
N VAL A 19 38.52 22.98 41.52
CA VAL A 19 38.83 24.32 42.05
C VAL A 19 39.49 25.21 40.96
N ASP A 20 40.33 24.64 40.10
CA ASP A 20 40.97 25.36 38.99
C ASP A 20 39.94 25.81 37.97
N LEU A 21 38.99 24.92 37.65
CA LEU A 21 37.87 25.25 36.78
C LEU A 21 36.99 26.33 37.42
N PHE A 22 36.69 26.22 38.72
CA PHE A 22 35.92 27.23 39.44
C PHE A 22 36.59 28.61 39.35
N ARG A 23 37.90 28.70 39.57
CA ARG A 23 38.67 29.95 39.44
C ARG A 23 38.58 30.53 38.03
N GLU A 24 38.85 29.73 37.00
CA GLU A 24 38.86 30.18 35.59
C GLU A 24 37.47 30.70 35.15
N PHE A 25 36.39 30.04 35.56
CA PHE A 25 35.02 30.45 35.20
C PHE A 25 34.56 31.73 35.91
N HIS A 26 35.14 32.07 37.06
CA HIS A 26 34.79 33.26 37.83
C HIS A 26 35.81 34.40 37.73
N SER A 27 36.88 34.20 36.94
CA SER A 27 37.86 35.22 36.65
C SER A 27 37.38 36.16 35.53
N SER A 28 37.61 37.46 35.70
CA SER A 28 37.32 38.45 34.66
C SER A 28 38.18 38.21 33.43
N ARG A 29 37.55 38.15 32.25
CA ARG A 29 38.28 37.99 30.98
C ARG A 29 39.16 39.18 30.61
N LYS A 30 38.82 40.36 31.12
CA LYS A 30 39.52 41.61 30.77
C LYS A 30 40.73 41.85 31.68
N THR A 31 40.62 41.44 32.94
CA THR A 31 41.60 41.78 33.99
C THR A 31 42.22 40.55 34.67
N GLY A 32 41.72 39.34 34.42
CA GLY A 32 42.17 38.10 35.07
C GLY A 32 41.83 38.01 36.56
N SER A 33 41.19 39.04 37.12
CA SER A 33 40.90 39.14 38.55
C SER A 33 39.62 38.40 38.92
N VAL A 34 39.61 37.75 40.08
CA VAL A 34 38.40 37.22 40.73
C VAL A 34 37.83 38.28 41.68
N SER A 35 36.53 38.23 41.96
CA SER A 35 35.91 39.10 42.97
C SER A 35 36.29 38.65 44.38
N GLU A 36 36.20 39.56 45.37
CA GLU A 36 36.45 39.25 46.77
C GLU A 36 35.60 38.08 47.28
N THR A 37 34.34 38.00 46.87
CA THR A 37 33.44 36.87 47.20
C THR A 37 33.91 35.55 46.61
N VAL A 38 34.44 35.57 45.39
CA VAL A 38 34.99 34.36 44.72
C VAL A 38 36.34 33.99 45.34
N GLN A 39 37.16 34.96 45.71
CA GLN A 39 38.41 34.71 46.42
C GLN A 39 38.15 34.07 47.78
N LYS A 40 37.22 34.61 48.56
CA LYS A 40 36.80 33.99 49.82
C LYS A 40 36.29 32.55 49.61
N ALA A 41 35.51 32.32 48.57
CA ALA A 41 35.03 30.98 48.24
C ALA A 41 36.18 30.01 47.91
N LEU A 42 37.24 30.49 47.26
CA LEU A 42 38.44 29.69 46.96
C LEU A 42 39.25 29.39 48.23
N ASP A 43 39.42 30.39 49.10
CA ASP A 43 40.12 30.23 50.38
C ASP A 43 39.34 29.26 51.30
N ASP A 44 38.01 29.35 51.32
CA ASP A 44 37.13 28.42 52.05
C ASP A 44 37.27 26.98 51.50
N MET A 45 37.40 26.80 50.18
CA MET A 45 37.63 25.48 49.56
C MET A 45 38.98 24.89 49.96
N GLU A 46 40.03 25.71 49.96
CA GLU A 46 41.40 25.31 50.34
C GLU A 46 41.45 24.91 51.83
N ALA A 47 40.86 25.72 52.71
CA ALA A 47 40.77 25.41 54.15
C ALA A 47 40.02 24.09 54.43
N MET A 48 38.93 23.80 53.72
CA MET A 48 38.21 22.53 53.84
C MET A 48 38.99 21.32 53.31
N MET A 49 39.94 21.54 52.40
CA MET A 49 40.81 20.49 51.87
C MET A 49 42.05 20.25 52.75
N GLU A 50 42.49 21.26 53.50
CA GLU A 50 43.64 21.20 54.42
C GLU A 50 43.27 20.80 55.86
N GLU A 51 41.98 20.80 56.22
CA GLU A 51 41.52 20.40 57.55
C GLU A 51 41.93 18.94 57.86
N PRO A 52 42.70 18.68 58.94
CA PRO A 52 43.23 17.34 59.20
C PRO A 52 42.10 16.37 59.51
N VAL A 53 42.06 15.32 58.71
CA VAL A 53 41.03 14.29 58.74
C VAL A 53 41.13 13.49 60.04
N ARG A 54 39.99 13.23 60.70
CA ARG A 54 39.95 12.31 61.86
C ARG A 54 40.44 10.94 61.42
N GLU A 55 41.23 10.27 62.27
CA GLU A 55 41.87 8.99 61.97
C GLU A 55 40.84 7.99 61.41
N GLY A 56 40.92 7.70 60.09
CA GLY A 56 40.03 6.79 59.38
C GLY A 56 39.10 7.40 58.31
N GLU A 57 39.02 8.72 58.17
CA GLU A 57 38.25 9.38 57.10
C GLU A 57 39.16 9.70 55.88
N GLU A 58 38.55 9.83 54.69
CA GLU A 58 39.25 10.18 53.44
C GLU A 58 39.34 11.71 53.29
N LEU A 59 40.47 12.23 52.82
CA LEU A 59 40.65 13.67 52.56
C LEU A 59 39.53 14.22 51.68
N MET A 60 39.02 15.39 52.04
CA MET A 60 37.95 16.04 51.29
C MET A 60 38.38 16.30 49.85
N SER A 61 37.66 15.72 48.89
CA SER A 61 38.02 15.87 47.48
C SER A 61 37.68 17.27 46.94
N PRO A 62 38.41 17.78 45.93
CA PRO A 62 38.17 19.10 45.34
C PRO A 62 36.73 19.30 44.84
N GLY A 63 36.12 18.26 44.26
CA GLY A 63 34.72 18.31 43.81
C GLY A 63 33.72 18.37 44.97
N CYS A 64 34.04 17.77 46.11
CA CYS A 64 33.24 17.88 47.33
C CYS A 64 33.34 19.28 47.94
N ALA A 65 34.56 19.84 48.03
CA ALA A 65 34.78 21.20 48.53
C ALA A 65 34.04 22.26 47.68
N VAL A 66 34.14 22.17 46.35
CA VAL A 66 33.43 23.06 45.42
C VAL A 66 31.92 22.98 45.62
N ARG A 67 31.35 21.77 45.72
CA ARG A 67 29.91 21.58 45.96
C ARG A 67 29.47 22.15 47.30
N GLU A 68 30.32 22.04 48.33
CA GLU A 68 30.00 22.48 49.68
C GLU A 68 29.99 24.01 49.81
N VAL A 69 30.90 24.71 49.12
CA VAL A 69 30.88 26.18 49.00
C VAL A 69 29.73 26.66 48.10
N ILE A 70 29.36 25.89 47.08
CA ILE A 70 28.28 26.24 46.13
C ILE A 70 26.87 25.86 46.65
N ARG A 71 26.76 25.09 47.75
CA ARG A 71 25.49 24.64 48.36
C ARG A 71 24.43 25.75 48.40
N PRO A 72 23.15 25.36 48.24
CA PRO A 72 22.20 26.01 47.34
C PRO A 72 22.08 27.49 47.66
N SER A 73 22.94 28.28 47.04
CA SER A 73 22.70 29.70 46.93
C SER A 73 21.36 29.86 46.24
N ALA A 74 20.61 30.88 46.62
CA ALA A 74 19.34 31.23 45.97
C ALA A 74 19.51 31.42 44.45
N PHE A 75 20.73 31.35 43.90
CA PHE A 75 21.02 31.30 42.48
C PHE A 75 20.06 30.41 41.70
N LEU A 76 19.86 29.13 42.06
CA LEU A 76 18.92 28.27 41.32
C LEU A 76 17.47 28.81 41.38
N GLU A 77 17.10 29.49 42.46
CA GLU A 77 15.80 30.16 42.61
C GLU A 77 15.71 31.43 41.76
N VAL A 78 16.76 32.26 41.80
CA VAL A 78 16.90 33.54 41.10
C VAL A 78 17.03 33.36 39.59
N VAL A 79 17.73 32.32 39.14
CA VAL A 79 17.85 31.94 37.72
C VAL A 79 16.72 31.02 37.25
N GLY A 80 15.73 30.75 38.10
CA GLY A 80 14.53 29.98 37.75
C GLY A 80 14.76 28.48 37.48
N LEU A 81 15.94 27.95 37.82
CA LEU A 81 16.32 26.56 37.63
C LEU A 81 15.96 25.65 38.82
N LYS A 82 15.48 26.21 39.93
CA LYS A 82 14.89 25.44 41.02
C LYS A 82 13.65 24.76 40.44
N SER A 83 13.73 23.46 40.24
CA SER A 83 12.60 22.68 39.77
C SER A 83 11.47 22.78 40.80
N LYS A 84 10.53 23.71 40.57
CA LYS A 84 9.21 23.61 41.17
C LYS A 84 8.70 22.25 40.74
N LYS A 85 8.39 21.37 41.70
CA LYS A 85 7.64 20.12 41.48
C LYS A 85 6.26 20.47 40.93
N LYS A 86 6.18 20.99 39.70
CA LYS A 86 5.00 20.86 38.87
C LYS A 86 4.95 19.38 38.56
N LEU A 87 3.84 18.73 38.88
CA LEU A 87 3.53 17.41 38.35
C LEU A 87 3.81 17.43 36.85
N ARG A 88 4.97 16.92 36.45
CA ARG A 88 5.16 16.42 35.10
C ARG A 88 4.16 15.29 35.03
N VAL A 89 3.08 15.46 34.26
CA VAL A 89 2.55 14.28 33.57
C VAL A 89 3.79 13.63 32.95
N PRO A 90 4.17 12.41 33.38
CA PRO A 90 5.47 11.87 33.03
C PRO A 90 5.57 11.86 31.51
N VAL A 91 6.65 12.39 30.96
CA VAL A 91 6.92 12.30 29.52
C VAL A 91 6.77 10.85 29.01
N CYS A 92 6.96 9.86 29.90
CA CYS A 92 6.64 8.45 29.70
C CYS A 92 5.18 8.17 29.29
N SER A 93 4.15 8.73 29.95
CA SER A 93 2.77 8.35 29.64
C SER A 93 2.32 8.84 28.26
N ARG A 94 2.83 9.99 27.80
CA ARG A 94 2.57 10.48 26.44
C ARG A 94 3.36 9.71 25.39
N LEU A 95 4.59 9.29 25.72
CA LEU A 95 5.41 8.47 24.85
C LEU A 95 4.80 7.07 24.66
N GLU A 96 4.34 6.44 25.74
CA GLU A 96 3.66 5.14 25.71
C GLU A 96 2.39 5.17 24.86
N ALA A 97 1.58 6.23 24.98
CA ALA A 97 0.39 6.41 24.14
C ALA A 97 0.74 6.52 22.65
N LEU A 98 1.79 7.27 22.30
CA LEU A 98 2.25 7.40 20.92
C LEU A 98 2.82 6.09 20.36
N ILE A 99 3.51 5.31 21.19
CA ILE A 99 4.02 3.98 20.79
C ILE A 99 2.85 3.05 20.50
N ALA A 100 1.85 3.00 21.38
CA ALA A 100 0.66 2.17 21.18
C ALA A 100 -0.13 2.58 19.92
N GLU A 101 -0.22 3.88 19.64
CA GLU A 101 -0.88 4.38 18.42
C GLU A 101 -0.11 4.03 17.15
N LEU A 102 1.23 4.16 17.16
CA LEU A 102 2.08 3.75 16.05
C LEU A 102 1.98 2.25 15.77
N GLU A 103 1.92 1.41 16.80
CA GLU A 103 1.77 -0.04 16.65
C GLU A 103 0.41 -0.42 16.05
N ARG A 104 -0.66 0.28 16.47
CA ARG A 104 -2.00 0.14 15.90
C ARG A 104 -2.00 0.51 14.42
N GLU A 105 -1.46 1.68 14.07
CA GLU A 105 -1.41 2.17 12.69
C GLU A 105 -0.58 1.22 11.81
N LYS A 106 0.54 0.67 12.32
CA LYS A 106 1.30 -0.36 11.61
C LYS A 106 0.50 -1.63 11.40
N ALA A 107 -0.34 -2.03 12.34
CA ALA A 107 -1.19 -3.22 12.19
C ALA A 107 -2.29 -2.99 11.15
N GLU A 108 -2.94 -1.83 11.20
CA GLU A 108 -3.92 -1.41 10.20
C GLU A 108 -3.29 -1.27 8.80
N GLY A 109 -2.08 -0.72 8.72
CA GLY A 109 -1.32 -0.62 7.46
C GLY A 109 -1.07 -1.98 6.82
N ARG A 110 -0.71 -3.00 7.61
CA ARG A 110 -0.56 -4.38 7.11
C ARG A 110 -1.88 -4.95 6.60
N GLN A 111 -3.00 -4.64 7.26
CA GLN A 111 -4.32 -5.09 6.82
C GLN A 111 -4.71 -4.44 5.48
N VAL A 112 -4.49 -3.13 5.35
CA VAL A 112 -4.75 -2.40 4.10
C VAL A 112 -3.90 -2.97 2.97
N GLU A 113 -2.62 -3.22 3.21
CA GLU A 113 -1.71 -3.81 2.21
C GLU A 113 -2.21 -5.18 1.71
N GLN A 114 -2.68 -6.04 2.62
CA GLN A 114 -3.29 -7.33 2.24
C GLN A 114 -4.56 -7.15 1.40
N ILE A 115 -5.42 -6.21 1.76
CA ILE A 115 -6.65 -5.91 1.01
C ILE A 115 -6.31 -5.42 -0.40
N VAL A 116 -5.34 -4.51 -0.53
CA VAL A 116 -4.91 -3.97 -1.82
C VAL A 116 -4.33 -5.08 -2.71
N GLU A 117 -3.47 -5.94 -2.15
CA GLU A 117 -2.92 -7.07 -2.91
C GLU A 117 -4.00 -8.07 -3.32
N GLN A 118 -4.99 -8.32 -2.47
CA GLN A 118 -6.12 -9.17 -2.82
C GLN A 118 -6.96 -8.56 -3.95
N GLN A 119 -7.32 -7.28 -3.85
CA GLN A 119 -8.05 -6.56 -4.89
C GLN A 119 -7.29 -6.52 -6.21
N ARG A 120 -5.96 -6.37 -6.16
CA ARG A 120 -5.12 -6.39 -7.36
C ARG A 120 -5.21 -7.73 -8.09
N ARG A 121 -5.15 -8.85 -7.35
CA ARG A 121 -5.32 -10.19 -7.93
C ARG A 121 -6.70 -10.38 -8.57
N GLU A 122 -7.75 -9.90 -7.93
CA GLU A 122 -9.12 -9.97 -8.46
C GLU A 122 -9.27 -9.16 -9.75
N ILE A 123 -8.72 -7.94 -9.79
CA ILE A 123 -8.70 -7.10 -10.99
C ILE A 123 -7.96 -7.80 -12.13
N ASP A 124 -6.80 -8.39 -11.86
CA ASP A 124 -6.02 -9.08 -12.88
C ASP A 124 -6.74 -10.34 -13.40
N ALA A 125 -7.39 -11.10 -12.52
CA ALA A 125 -8.23 -12.22 -12.90
C ALA A 125 -9.42 -11.80 -13.79
N LEU A 126 -10.13 -10.74 -13.41
CA LEU A 126 -11.25 -10.20 -14.19
C LEU A 126 -10.79 -9.67 -15.55
N ARG A 127 -9.66 -8.97 -15.60
CA ARG A 127 -9.07 -8.49 -16.87
C ARG A 127 -8.76 -9.64 -17.81
N LYS A 128 -8.20 -10.74 -17.28
CA LYS A 128 -7.94 -11.95 -18.05
C LYS A 128 -9.23 -12.55 -18.61
N GLN A 129 -10.27 -12.70 -17.79
CA GLN A 129 -11.56 -13.22 -18.23
C GLN A 129 -12.22 -12.34 -19.31
N VAL A 130 -12.17 -11.02 -19.14
CA VAL A 130 -12.70 -10.07 -20.15
C VAL A 130 -11.95 -10.20 -21.47
N GLN A 131 -10.62 -10.39 -21.43
CA GLN A 131 -9.83 -10.56 -22.63
C GLN A 131 -10.14 -11.89 -23.32
N GLU A 132 -10.22 -12.98 -22.58
CA GLU A 132 -10.61 -14.30 -23.10
C GLU A 132 -12.02 -14.28 -23.72
N ALA A 133 -12.98 -13.62 -23.06
CA ALA A 133 -14.33 -13.45 -23.59
C ALA A 133 -14.34 -12.65 -24.89
N ARG A 134 -13.55 -11.57 -24.99
CA ARG A 134 -13.41 -10.78 -26.23
C ARG A 134 -12.81 -11.61 -27.36
N ASP A 135 -11.79 -12.40 -27.08
CA ASP A 135 -11.15 -13.24 -28.10
C ASP A 135 -12.08 -14.37 -28.55
N SER A 136 -12.86 -14.95 -27.64
CA SER A 136 -13.93 -15.88 -27.98
C SER A 136 -15.02 -15.22 -28.86
N SER A 137 -15.48 -14.02 -28.51
CA SER A 137 -16.46 -13.28 -29.32
C SER A 137 -15.96 -13.01 -30.73
N ARG A 138 -14.68 -12.65 -30.91
CA ARG A 138 -14.08 -12.45 -32.25
C ARG A 138 -14.15 -13.71 -33.10
N ILE A 139 -13.90 -14.88 -32.51
CA ILE A 139 -14.00 -16.16 -33.23
C ILE A 139 -15.45 -16.43 -33.64
N VAL A 140 -16.41 -16.22 -32.73
CA VAL A 140 -17.83 -16.42 -33.03
C VAL A 140 -18.31 -15.45 -34.12
N GLU A 141 -17.92 -14.18 -34.06
CA GLU A 141 -18.23 -13.19 -35.09
C GLU A 141 -17.67 -13.59 -36.46
N ALA A 142 -16.43 -14.07 -36.53
CA ALA A 142 -15.83 -14.55 -37.78
C ALA A 142 -16.60 -15.74 -38.38
N LEU A 143 -17.02 -16.70 -37.55
CA LEU A 143 -17.84 -17.84 -37.98
C LEU A 143 -19.22 -17.41 -38.48
N LEU A 144 -19.87 -16.47 -37.79
CA LEU A 144 -21.16 -15.92 -38.21
C LEU A 144 -21.05 -15.21 -39.56
N GLU A 145 -20.01 -14.42 -39.77
CA GLU A 145 -19.78 -13.75 -41.06
C GLU A 145 -19.48 -14.75 -42.19
N HIS A 146 -18.75 -15.82 -41.90
CA HIS A 146 -18.54 -16.91 -42.87
C HIS A 146 -19.86 -17.56 -43.28
N LEU A 147 -20.68 -17.96 -42.30
CA LEU A 147 -21.99 -18.57 -42.56
C LEU A 147 -22.94 -17.63 -43.30
N ARG A 148 -22.93 -16.32 -42.97
CA ARG A 148 -23.70 -15.32 -43.71
C ARG A 148 -23.30 -15.27 -45.19
N LYS A 149 -22.00 -15.23 -45.49
CA LYS A 149 -21.50 -15.22 -46.87
C LYS A 149 -21.92 -16.47 -47.64
N GLU A 150 -21.77 -17.66 -47.03
CA GLU A 150 -22.25 -18.90 -47.65
C GLU A 150 -23.76 -18.88 -47.90
N SER A 151 -24.55 -18.40 -46.94
CA SER A 151 -25.99 -18.28 -47.10
C SER A 151 -26.36 -17.32 -48.23
N THR A 152 -25.69 -16.16 -48.33
CA THR A 152 -25.93 -15.20 -49.41
C THR A 152 -25.52 -15.75 -50.77
N GLN A 153 -24.43 -16.52 -50.82
CA GLN A 153 -23.98 -17.19 -52.04
C GLN A 153 -25.01 -18.23 -52.50
N LYS A 154 -25.46 -19.09 -51.59
CA LYS A 154 -26.50 -20.10 -51.87
C LYS A 154 -27.80 -19.44 -52.34
N ALA A 155 -28.24 -18.37 -51.66
CA ALA A 155 -29.43 -17.62 -52.07
C ALA A 155 -29.29 -17.00 -53.47
N SER A 156 -28.12 -16.45 -53.79
CA SER A 156 -27.82 -15.92 -55.13
C SER A 156 -27.84 -17.01 -56.21
N MET A 157 -27.28 -18.19 -55.94
CA MET A 157 -27.34 -19.33 -56.86
C MET A 157 -28.78 -19.76 -57.13
N ILE A 158 -29.62 -19.84 -56.09
CA ILE A 158 -31.05 -20.17 -56.23
C ILE A 158 -31.75 -19.11 -57.08
N ALA A 159 -31.54 -17.82 -56.81
CA ALA A 159 -32.12 -16.72 -57.58
C ALA A 159 -31.72 -16.78 -59.08
N CYS A 160 -30.46 -17.09 -59.37
CA CYS A 160 -29.98 -17.28 -60.74
C CYS A 160 -30.68 -18.46 -61.43
N LEU A 161 -30.79 -19.61 -60.76
CA LEU A 161 -31.52 -20.76 -61.29
C LEU A 161 -32.97 -20.39 -61.60
N MET A 162 -33.70 -19.77 -60.66
CA MET A 162 -35.10 -19.36 -60.86
C MET A 162 -35.28 -18.39 -62.04
N SER A 163 -34.38 -17.42 -62.21
CA SER A 163 -34.44 -16.49 -63.35
C SER A 163 -34.23 -17.17 -64.71
N ASN A 164 -33.42 -18.23 -64.78
CA ASN A 164 -33.26 -19.02 -66.00
C ASN A 164 -34.51 -19.85 -66.35
N PHE A 165 -35.44 -20.07 -65.41
CA PHE A 165 -36.73 -20.72 -65.66
C PHE A 165 -37.81 -19.74 -66.16
N GLU A 166 -37.72 -18.44 -65.87
CA GLU A 166 -38.71 -17.43 -66.33
C GLU A 166 -38.63 -17.12 -67.84
N GLY A 167 -37.56 -17.56 -68.52
CA GLY A 167 -37.38 -17.42 -69.97
C GLY A 167 -37.88 -18.59 -70.82
N GLY A 168 -38.34 -19.69 -70.21
CA GLY A 168 -38.80 -20.88 -70.91
C GLY A 168 -40.04 -21.48 -70.26
N GLN A 169 -41.09 -21.69 -71.04
CA GLN A 169 -42.29 -22.41 -70.62
C GLN A 169 -41.93 -23.86 -70.22
N VAL A 170 -41.52 -24.07 -68.97
CA VAL A 170 -41.34 -25.39 -68.38
C VAL A 170 -42.49 -25.62 -67.41
N HIS A 171 -43.28 -26.65 -67.69
CA HIS A 171 -44.46 -27.01 -66.91
C HIS A 171 -44.03 -27.35 -65.46
N LEU A 172 -44.44 -26.51 -64.50
CA LEU A 172 -44.13 -26.61 -63.05
C LEU A 172 -44.49 -27.98 -62.42
N SER A 173 -45.29 -28.80 -63.11
CA SER A 173 -45.66 -30.16 -62.69
C SER A 173 -44.52 -31.18 -62.77
N SER A 174 -43.48 -30.96 -63.58
CA SER A 174 -42.36 -31.91 -63.68
C SER A 174 -41.27 -31.66 -62.63
N LEU A 175 -41.01 -30.40 -62.30
CA LEU A 175 -39.95 -30.05 -61.34
C LEU A 175 -40.35 -30.35 -59.88
N THR A 176 -41.64 -30.20 -59.58
CA THR A 176 -42.21 -30.61 -58.29
C THR A 176 -42.06 -32.12 -58.09
N PHE A 177 -42.40 -32.94 -59.08
CA PHE A 177 -42.27 -34.41 -58.96
C PHE A 177 -40.82 -34.88 -58.71
N GLU A 178 -39.85 -34.35 -59.45
CA GLU A 178 -38.43 -34.72 -59.30
C GLU A 178 -37.83 -34.30 -57.95
N LEU A 179 -38.13 -33.08 -57.48
CA LEU A 179 -37.67 -32.60 -56.17
C LEU A 179 -38.36 -33.34 -55.02
N PHE A 180 -39.65 -33.65 -55.14
CA PHE A 180 -40.37 -34.48 -54.18
C PHE A 180 -39.82 -35.90 -54.12
N SER A 181 -39.56 -36.53 -55.27
CA SER A 181 -39.00 -37.88 -55.35
C SER A 181 -37.58 -37.95 -54.75
N SER A 182 -36.78 -36.90 -54.97
CA SER A 182 -35.45 -36.77 -54.36
C SER A 182 -35.51 -36.54 -52.84
N LEU A 183 -36.41 -35.68 -52.35
CA LEU A 183 -36.61 -35.44 -50.90
C LEU A 183 -37.11 -36.67 -50.15
N ILE A 184 -38.00 -37.47 -50.76
CA ILE A 184 -38.42 -38.77 -50.23
C ILE A 184 -37.24 -39.74 -50.17
N SER A 185 -36.38 -39.77 -51.21
CA SER A 185 -35.20 -40.62 -51.26
C SER A 185 -34.14 -40.27 -50.21
N PHE A 186 -34.07 -39.00 -49.78
CA PHE A 186 -33.22 -38.53 -48.68
C PHE A 186 -33.93 -38.52 -47.31
N GLY A 187 -35.15 -39.04 -47.21
CA GLY A 187 -35.88 -39.22 -45.94
C GLY A 187 -36.46 -37.94 -45.33
N VAL A 188 -36.59 -36.85 -46.08
CA VAL A 188 -37.14 -35.57 -45.60
C VAL A 188 -38.61 -35.46 -46.02
N ILE A 189 -39.53 -35.75 -45.11
CA ILE A 189 -40.97 -35.55 -45.34
C ILE A 189 -41.31 -34.07 -45.12
N ILE A 190 -41.65 -33.34 -46.18
CA ILE A 190 -42.21 -31.99 -46.09
C ILE A 190 -43.72 -32.09 -46.28
N GLU A 191 -44.51 -31.81 -45.23
CA GLU A 191 -45.95 -31.57 -45.35
C GLU A 191 -46.18 -30.27 -46.15
N LEU A 192 -46.53 -30.37 -47.43
CA LEU A 192 -47.15 -29.26 -48.15
C LEU A 192 -48.66 -29.33 -47.96
N SER A 193 -49.17 -28.58 -46.99
CA SER A 193 -50.60 -28.32 -46.86
C SER A 193 -51.01 -27.30 -47.93
N VAL A 194 -51.46 -27.80 -49.10
CA VAL A 194 -52.11 -26.95 -50.11
C VAL A 194 -53.56 -26.77 -49.69
N HIS A 195 -53.89 -25.54 -49.27
CA HIS A 195 -55.23 -25.17 -48.85
C HIS A 195 -56.20 -25.26 -50.05
N GLY A 196 -57.07 -26.28 -50.04
CA GLY A 196 -58.27 -26.31 -50.88
C GLY A 196 -58.54 -27.59 -51.68
N SER A 197 -58.75 -28.75 -51.02
CA SER A 197 -59.84 -29.71 -51.33
C SER A 197 -59.73 -31.00 -50.48
N PRO A 198 -60.86 -31.67 -50.17
CA PRO A 198 -60.93 -32.62 -49.06
C PRO A 198 -60.88 -34.06 -49.55
N PHE A 199 -59.71 -34.69 -49.58
CA PHE A 199 -59.61 -36.14 -49.50
C PHE A 199 -58.40 -36.53 -48.67
N CYS A 200 -58.64 -36.69 -47.37
CA CYS A 200 -57.74 -37.40 -46.48
C CYS A 200 -57.64 -38.86 -46.94
N ASN A 201 -56.43 -39.33 -47.21
CA ASN A 201 -56.03 -40.69 -46.86
C ASN A 201 -54.58 -40.67 -46.41
N VAL A 202 -54.42 -40.71 -45.09
CA VAL A 202 -53.15 -40.96 -44.42
C VAL A 202 -52.86 -42.45 -44.60
N ALA A 203 -51.98 -42.79 -45.53
CA ALA A 203 -51.33 -44.09 -45.54
C ALA A 203 -49.93 -43.90 -44.95
N SER A 204 -49.76 -44.30 -43.69
CA SER A 204 -48.46 -44.35 -43.04
C SER A 204 -47.55 -45.33 -43.78
N PHE A 205 -46.32 -44.89 -44.07
CA PHE A 205 -45.28 -45.64 -44.78
C PHE A 205 -44.70 -46.84 -44.00
N HIS A 206 -45.39 -47.31 -42.96
CA HIS A 206 -44.94 -48.44 -42.13
C HIS A 206 -45.26 -49.81 -42.75
N ASP A 207 -46.03 -49.87 -43.85
CA ASP A 207 -46.49 -51.13 -44.45
C ASP A 207 -45.80 -51.51 -45.77
N LEU A 208 -44.76 -50.79 -46.22
CA LEU A 208 -44.09 -51.08 -47.50
C LEU A 208 -42.63 -51.56 -47.41
N TYR A 209 -42.08 -51.75 -46.21
CA TYR A 209 -40.82 -52.46 -45.97
C TYR A 209 -40.95 -53.40 -44.77
N GLY A 210 -41.77 -54.43 -44.94
CA GLY A 210 -41.73 -55.66 -44.14
C GLY A 210 -41.10 -56.77 -44.97
N MET A 211 -39.78 -56.94 -44.81
CA MET A 211 -38.87 -57.86 -45.53
C MET A 211 -38.63 -57.58 -47.02
#